data_AF-A0A060YXG3-F1
#
_entry.id   AF-A0A060YXG3-F1
#
_cell.length_a   1.000
_cell.length_b   1.000
_cell.length_c   1.000
_cell.angle_alpha   90.00
_cell.angle_beta   90.00
_cell.angle_gamma   90.00
#
_symmetry.space_group_name_H-M   'P 1'
#
loop_
_entity.id
_entity.type
_entity.pdbx_description
1 polymer ?
#
loop_
_entity_poly.entity_id
_entity_poly.type
_entity_poly.pdbx_seq_one_letter_code
_entity_poly.pdbx_strand_id
1 'polypeptide(L)'
;MCFYLTGTKEVNATGKSFTVKSTLQLQVDQSDDGVAYTCSVEHVSLSSNPYQVTEVLEVHYAPHVEISHSVIIPQEGQYFKLECVAKGNPL
;
A
#
# COMPACT_ATOMS: atom_id res chain seq x y z
N MET A 1 13.43 -0.84 0.17
CA MET A 1 12.25 -1.55 -0.35
C MET A 1 12.67 -2.40 -1.53
N CYS A 2 12.48 -3.71 -1.46
CA CYS A 2 12.84 -4.64 -2.53
C CYS A 2 11.54 -5.07 -3.23
N PHE A 3 11.50 -4.92 -4.55
CA PHE A 3 10.40 -5.38 -5.38
C PHE A 3 10.94 -6.20 -6.54
N TYR A 4 10.12 -7.10 -7.05
CA TYR A 4 10.43 -7.92 -8.20
C TYR A 4 9.30 -7.81 -9.23
N LEU A 5 9.66 -7.42 -10.45
CA LEU A 5 8.71 -7.23 -11.55
C LEU A 5 8.98 -8.28 -12.63
N THR A 6 7.98 -9.08 -12.94
CA THR A 6 8.02 -10.06 -14.03
C THR A 6 7.02 -9.70 -15.11
N GLY A 7 7.41 -9.81 -16.37
CA GLY A 7 6.53 -9.60 -17.52
C GLY A 7 6.42 -10.85 -18.39
N THR A 8 5.23 -11.11 -18.92
CA THR A 8 4.99 -12.12 -19.96
C THR A 8 4.30 -11.50 -21.17
N LYS A 9 4.52 -12.13 -22.34
CA LYS A 9 3.88 -11.77 -23.60
C LYS A 9 3.36 -13.04 -24.26
N GLU A 10 2.07 -13.05 -24.58
CA GLU A 10 1.39 -14.16 -25.24
C GLU A 10 0.80 -13.69 -26.56
N VAL A 11 1.18 -14.33 -27.67
CA VAL A 11 0.66 -13.97 -29.00
C VAL A 11 -0.66 -14.68 -29.24
N ASN A 12 -1.68 -13.96 -29.71
CA ASN A 12 -2.98 -14.55 -30.02
C ASN A 12 -2.90 -15.54 -31.19
N ALA A 13 -3.85 -16.47 -31.27
CA ALA A 13 -3.88 -17.53 -32.29
C ALA A 13 -3.83 -17.02 -33.75
N THR A 14 -4.30 -15.79 -34.00
CA THR A 14 -4.26 -15.15 -35.33
C THR A 14 -2.92 -14.48 -35.66
N GLY A 15 -2.02 -14.35 -34.69
CA GLY A 15 -0.71 -13.67 -34.82
C GLY A 15 -0.77 -12.15 -34.95
N LYS A 16 -1.97 -11.55 -34.99
CA LYS A 16 -2.17 -10.11 -35.24
C LYS A 16 -2.07 -9.24 -33.99
N SER A 17 -2.24 -9.83 -32.82
CA SER A 17 -2.19 -9.13 -31.53
C SER A 17 -1.53 -10.01 -30.48
N PHE A 18 -1.13 -9.40 -29.38
CA PHE A 18 -0.55 -10.08 -28.23
C PHE A 18 -1.08 -9.47 -26.93
N THR A 19 -1.11 -10.29 -25.89
CA THR A 19 -1.46 -9.89 -24.53
C THR A 19 -0.16 -9.76 -23.74
N VAL A 20 -0.05 -8.69 -22.96
CA VAL A 20 1.04 -8.52 -21.99
C VAL A 20 0.49 -8.62 -20.59
N LYS A 21 1.25 -9.24 -19.68
CA LYS A 21 0.93 -9.30 -18.26
C LYS A 21 2.18 -8.96 -17.46
N SER A 22 2.06 -7.98 -16.59
CA SER A 22 3.08 -7.66 -15.59
C SER A 22 2.62 -8.14 -14.22
N THR A 23 3.53 -8.67 -13.42
CA THR A 23 3.28 -9.09 -12.04
C THR A 23 4.36 -8.49 -11.16
N LEU A 24 3.91 -7.73 -10.17
CA LEU A 24 4.76 -7.06 -9.20
C LEU A 24 4.66 -7.81 -7.87
N GLN A 25 5.79 -8.29 -7.38
CA GLN A 25 5.93 -8.87 -6.04
C GLN A 25 6.66 -7.88 -5.15
N LEU A 26 6.05 -7.53 -4.02
CA LEU A 26 6.61 -6.64 -3.02
C LEU A 26 6.66 -7.34 -1.67
N GLN A 27 7.71 -7.07 -0.91
CA GLN A 27 7.71 -7.28 0.53
C GLN A 27 7.19 -5.99 1.17
N VAL A 28 6.04 -6.08 1.83
CA VAL A 28 5.32 -4.92 2.42
C VAL A 28 5.49 -4.88 3.94
N ASP A 29 5.37 -3.69 4.51
CA ASP A 29 5.28 -3.47 5.96
C ASP A 29 4.16 -2.46 6.32
N GLN A 30 4.04 -2.13 7.61
CA GLN A 30 3.00 -1.23 8.11
C GLN A 30 3.03 0.18 7.47
N SER A 31 4.17 0.61 6.92
CA SER A 31 4.30 1.92 6.28
C SER A 31 3.75 1.95 4.85
N ASP A 32 3.48 0.76 4.28
CA ASP A 32 2.89 0.61 2.94
C ASP A 32 1.35 0.58 2.95
N ASP A 33 0.73 0.49 4.13
CA ASP A 33 -0.72 0.53 4.27
C ASP A 33 -1.28 1.87 3.79
N GLY A 34 -2.23 1.82 2.85
CA GLY A 34 -2.79 3.01 2.20
C GLY A 34 -1.91 3.62 1.10
N VAL A 35 -0.75 3.04 0.78
CA VAL A 35 0.09 3.50 -0.33
C VAL A 35 -0.52 3.08 -1.67
N ALA A 36 -0.53 4.01 -2.63
CA ALA A 36 -1.11 3.79 -3.96
C ALA A 36 -0.06 3.34 -4.99
N TYR A 37 -0.40 2.32 -5.77
CA TYR A 37 0.41 1.77 -6.86
C TYR A 37 -0.31 1.90 -8.20
N THR A 38 0.35 2.50 -9.18
CA THR A 38 -0.22 2.71 -10.51
C THR A 38 0.42 1.78 -11.54
N CYS A 39 -0.42 1.00 -12.22
CA CYS A 39 -0.07 0.26 -13.43
C CYS A 39 -0.33 1.16 -14.65
N SER A 40 0.70 1.38 -15.49
CA SER A 40 0.61 2.21 -16.70
C SER A 40 0.93 1.39 -17.94
N VAL A 41 0.11 1.54 -18.98
CA VAL A 41 0.29 0.90 -20.28
C VAL A 41 0.61 1.97 -21.32
N GLU A 42 1.82 1.88 -21.87
CA GLU A 42 2.26 2.71 -22.98
C GLU A 42 2.09 1.97 -24.30
N HIS A 43 1.40 2.59 -25.25
CA HIS A 43 1.20 2.06 -26.59
C HIS A 43 1.10 3.21 -27.59
N VAL A 44 1.59 3.03 -28.82
CA VAL A 44 1.59 4.08 -29.86
C VAL A 44 0.18 4.60 -30.18
N SER A 45 -0.85 3.74 -30.05
CA SER A 45 -2.26 4.13 -30.24
C SER A 45 -2.85 4.93 -29.08
N LEU A 46 -2.12 5.07 -27.96
CA LEU A 46 -2.50 5.81 -26.75
C LEU A 46 -1.65 7.07 -26.55
N SER A 47 -1.02 7.59 -27.61
CA SER A 47 0.02 8.62 -27.58
C SER A 47 -0.34 9.93 -26.86
N SER A 48 -1.63 10.25 -26.69
CA SER A 48 -2.09 11.44 -25.97
C SER A 48 -2.42 11.18 -24.49
N ASN A 49 -2.75 9.95 -24.11
CA ASN A 49 -3.11 9.62 -22.73
C ASN A 49 -2.84 8.12 -22.46
N PRO A 50 -1.81 7.78 -21.67
CA PRO A 50 -1.55 6.39 -21.32
C PRO A 50 -2.72 5.81 -20.53
N TYR A 51 -2.98 4.52 -20.72
CA TYR A 51 -3.99 3.84 -19.91
C TYR A 51 -3.39 3.50 -18.56
N GLN A 52 -4.02 3.99 -17.48
CA GLN A 52 -3.52 3.82 -16.12
C GLN A 52 -4.62 3.32 -15.19
N VAL A 53 -4.23 2.45 -14.27
CA VAL A 53 -5.08 1.95 -13.17
C VAL A 53 -4.28 2.05 -11.89
N THR A 54 -4.89 2.57 -10.83
CA THR A 54 -4.26 2.73 -9.52
C THR A 54 -4.98 1.87 -8.49
N GLU A 55 -4.21 1.11 -7.73
CA GLU A 55 -4.66 0.31 -6.60
C GLU A 55 -4.04 0.81 -5.30
N VAL A 56 -4.83 0.87 -4.24
CA VAL A 56 -4.35 1.26 -2.90
C VAL A 56 -4.14 -0.01 -2.11
N LEU A 57 -2.96 -0.18 -1.52
CA LEU A 57 -2.66 -1.36 -0.72
C LEU A 57 -3.40 -1.32 0.62
N GLU A 58 -4.01 -2.45 0.97
CA GLU A 58 -4.51 -2.74 2.31
C GLU A 58 -3.58 -3.77 2.93
N VAL A 59 -2.78 -3.35 3.92
CA VAL A 59 -1.78 -4.21 4.56
C VAL A 59 -2.22 -4.51 5.98
N HIS A 60 -2.35 -5.79 6.31
CA HIS A 60 -2.70 -6.21 7.67
C HIS A 60 -1.45 -6.42 8.53
N TYR A 61 -1.45 -5.86 9.73
CA TYR A 61 -0.33 -5.92 10.68
C TYR A 61 -0.82 -5.83 12.12
N ALA A 62 -0.03 -6.40 13.03
CA ALA A 62 -0.35 -6.40 14.46
C ALA A 62 -0.30 -4.98 15.04
N PRO A 63 -1.17 -4.64 16.01
CA PRO A 63 -1.22 -3.30 16.56
C PRO A 63 0.02 -2.96 17.37
N HIS A 64 0.56 -1.76 17.15
CA HIS A 64 1.55 -1.13 18.02
C HIS A 64 0.84 -0.36 19.12
N VAL A 65 1.25 -0.58 20.38
CA VAL A 65 0.59 -0.02 21.56
C VAL A 65 1.46 1.05 22.21
N GLU A 66 0.86 2.21 22.47
CA GLU A 66 1.47 3.33 23.17
C GLU A 66 0.59 3.74 24.36
N ILE A 67 1.19 3.98 25.52
CA ILE A 67 0.47 4.55 26.67
C ILE A 67 0.63 6.07 26.61
N SER A 68 -0.47 6.77 26.39
CA SER A 68 -0.51 8.23 26.46
C SER A 68 -1.00 8.68 27.84
N HIS A 69 -0.51 9.85 28.28
CA HIS A 69 -0.88 10.44 29.55
C HIS A 69 -1.53 11.82 29.33
N SER A 70 -2.53 12.16 30.14
CA SER A 70 -3.21 13.46 30.04
C SER A 70 -2.30 14.63 30.45
N VAL A 71 -1.32 14.40 31.32
CA VAL A 71 -0.36 15.40 31.82
C VAL A 71 1.01 14.73 32.01
N ILE A 72 2.12 15.41 31.72
CA ILE A 72 3.46 14.80 31.84
C ILE A 72 3.85 14.59 33.31
N ILE A 73 3.56 15.57 34.18
CA ILE A 73 3.85 15.52 35.61
C ILE A 73 2.58 15.96 36.36
N PRO A 74 1.83 15.04 36.99
CA PRO A 74 0.65 15.38 37.75
C PRO A 74 1.01 15.95 39.13
N GLN A 75 0.18 16.85 39.64
CA GLN A 75 0.20 17.33 41.02
C GLN A 75 -0.73 16.52 41.91
N GLU A 76 -0.48 16.55 43.22
CA GLU A 76 -1.34 15.86 44.19
C GLU A 76 -2.77 16.44 44.15
N GLY A 77 -3.77 15.56 44.10
CA GLY A 77 -5.18 15.93 43.93
C GLY A 77 -5.59 16.27 42.49
N GLN A 78 -4.66 16.30 41.53
CA GLN A 78 -4.97 16.54 40.12
C GLN A 78 -5.52 15.28 39.44
N TYR A 79 -6.54 15.46 38.60
CA TYR A 79 -7.05 14.38 37.75
C TYR A 79 -6.01 13.97 36.71
N PHE A 80 -5.68 12.68 36.68
CA PHE A 80 -4.67 12.10 35.80
C PHE A 80 -5.25 10.85 35.12
N LYS A 81 -5.22 10.83 33.79
CA LYS A 81 -5.71 9.71 32.97
C LYS A 81 -4.55 9.15 32.14
N LEU A 82 -4.44 7.82 32.14
CA LEU A 82 -3.65 7.07 31.17
C LEU A 82 -4.58 6.47 30.11
N GLU A 83 -4.15 6.48 28.87
CA GLU A 83 -4.91 5.95 27.75
C GLU A 83 -4.03 5.01 26.92
N CYS A 84 -4.58 3.84 26.58
CA CYS A 84 -3.94 2.86 25.73
C CYS A 84 -4.32 3.16 24.29
N VAL A 85 -3.36 3.61 23.49
CA VAL A 85 -3.54 3.92 22.08
C VAL A 85 -2.93 2.79 21.27
N ALA A 86 -3.77 2.06 20.55
CA ALA A 86 -3.35 0.99 19.64
C ALA A 86 -3.45 1.46 18.18
N LYS A 87 -2.42 1.19 17.38
CA LYS A 87 -2.40 1.46 15.93
C LYS A 87 -2.13 0.15 15.20
N GLY A 88 -3.15 -0.40 14.54
CA GLY A 88 -3.07 -1.66 13.78
C GLY A 88 -4.09 -1.69 12.65
N ASN A 89 -3.94 -2.67 11.75
CA ASN A 89 -4.91 -2.94 10.69
C ASN A 89 -5.17 -4.46 10.58
N PRO A 90 -6.39 -4.96 10.90
CA PRO A 90 -7.47 -4.23 11.54
C PRO A 90 -7.13 -3.85 13.00
N LEU A 91 -7.93 -2.95 13.58
CA LEU A 91 -7.83 -2.54 14.99
C LEU A 91 -8.25 -3.63 15.96
#